data_AF-A0A3D9L8C9-F1
#
_entry.id   AF-A0A3D9L8C9-F1
#
_cell.length_a   1.000
_cell.length_b   1.000
_cell.length_c   1.000
_cell.angle_alpha   90.00
_cell.angle_beta   90.00
_cell.angle_gamma   90.00
#
_symmetry.space_group_name_H-M   'P 1'
#
loop_
_entity.id
_entity.type
_entity.pdbx_description
1 polymer ?
#
loop_
_entity_poly.entity_id
_entity_poly.type
_entity_poly.pdbx_seq_one_letter_code
_entity_poly.pdbx_strand_id
1 'polypeptide(L)'
;MSADNPENPDIPENTENTGNTEHPDLKRLRRWEESGGTWVVAARRATPSGEAVTLSLMTCDGGEEMDVFSSSDPRLVEYVSGDAR
;
A
#
# COMPACT_ATOMS: atom_id res chain seq x y z
N MET A 1 41.28 29.13 -11.11
CA MET A 1 41.28 27.76 -10.57
C MET A 1 41.03 27.86 -9.08
N SER A 2 39.91 27.29 -8.65
CA SER A 2 39.51 26.86 -7.30
C SER A 2 38.00 27.01 -7.23
N ALA A 3 37.32 25.87 -7.31
CA ALA A 3 35.88 25.76 -7.25
C ALA A 3 35.44 26.00 -5.80
N ASP A 4 34.62 27.04 -5.60
CA ASP A 4 33.81 27.20 -4.40
C ASP A 4 32.52 26.41 -4.64
N ASN A 5 32.40 25.25 -3.99
CA ASN A 5 31.14 24.52 -3.93
C ASN A 5 30.88 24.16 -2.46
N PRO A 6 30.17 25.01 -1.71
CA PRO A 6 29.79 24.71 -0.34
C PRO A 6 28.75 23.59 -0.34
N GLU A 7 29.21 22.41 0.06
CA GLU A 7 28.51 21.35 0.77
C GLU A 7 26.98 21.54 0.87
N ASN A 8 26.24 20.90 -0.05
CA ASN A 8 24.86 20.54 0.23
C ASN A 8 24.91 19.31 1.14
N PRO A 9 24.49 19.38 2.42
CA PRO A 9 24.24 18.17 3.19
C PRO A 9 22.96 17.53 2.63
N ASP A 10 23.14 16.78 1.54
CA ASP A 10 22.18 15.78 1.11
C ASP A 10 22.12 14.75 2.24
N ILE A 11 21.23 15.02 3.19
CA ILE A 11 20.78 14.00 4.12
C ILE A 11 19.98 13.03 3.24
N PRO A 12 20.47 11.80 2.98
CA PRO A 12 19.59 10.79 2.43
C PRO A 12 18.40 10.67 3.38
N GLU A 13 17.19 10.89 2.86
CA GLU A 13 15.93 10.61 3.54
C GLU A 13 15.79 9.07 3.68
N ASN A 14 16.70 8.45 4.42
CA ASN A 14 16.55 7.06 4.82
C ASN A 14 15.71 7.01 6.09
N THR A 15 14.40 6.85 5.95
CA THR A 15 13.66 5.97 6.85
C THR A 15 12.56 5.21 6.11
N GLU A 16 12.97 4.51 5.07
CA GLU A 16 12.51 3.13 4.84
C GLU A 16 12.54 2.38 6.18
N ASN A 17 11.40 2.39 6.87
CA ASN A 17 11.18 1.67 8.12
C ASN A 17 10.90 0.18 7.79
N THR A 18 11.85 -0.44 7.11
CA THR A 18 11.78 -1.83 6.64
C THR A 18 12.26 -2.73 7.76
N GLY A 19 11.36 -3.15 8.64
CA GLY A 19 11.71 -4.19 9.60
C GLY A 19 10.63 -4.65 10.56
N ASN A 20 9.76 -3.76 11.06
CA ASN A 20 8.74 -4.12 12.07
C ASN A 20 7.47 -3.26 12.06
N THR A 21 7.23 -2.49 11.01
CA THR A 21 6.06 -1.60 10.88
C THR A 21 5.06 -2.23 9.91
N GLU A 22 3.77 -2.15 10.20
CA GLU A 22 2.67 -2.60 9.32
C GLU A 22 2.92 -2.18 7.85
N HIS A 23 2.67 -3.07 6.87
CA HIS A 23 2.94 -2.79 5.45
C HIS A 23 2.17 -1.52 5.03
N PRO A 24 2.79 -0.57 4.29
CA PRO A 24 2.14 0.69 3.92
C PRO A 24 0.79 0.47 3.21
N ASP A 25 0.67 -0.60 2.44
CA ASP A 25 -0.56 -1.00 1.76
C ASP A 25 -1.68 -1.41 2.73
N LEU A 26 -1.35 -2.16 3.78
CA LEU A 26 -2.31 -2.56 4.81
C LEU A 26 -2.78 -1.36 5.62
N LYS A 27 -1.84 -0.48 6.00
CA LYS A 27 -2.18 0.79 6.66
C LYS A 27 -3.08 1.67 5.79
N ARG A 28 -2.84 1.70 4.48
CA ARG A 28 -3.66 2.42 3.50
C ARG A 28 -5.08 1.87 3.45
N LEU A 29 -5.22 0.55 3.36
CA LEU A 29 -6.53 -0.12 3.33
C LEU A 29 -7.32 0.16 4.62
N ARG A 30 -6.69 0.00 5.79
CA ARG A 30 -7.31 0.30 7.08
C ARG A 30 -7.81 1.73 7.18
N ARG A 31 -6.96 2.70 6.78
CA ARG A 31 -7.33 4.12 6.78
C ARG A 31 -8.52 4.40 5.86
N TRP A 32 -8.64 3.68 4.75
CA TRP A 32 -9.79 3.80 3.85
C TRP A 32 -11.08 3.35 4.54
N GLU A 33 -11.05 2.20 5.21
CA GLU A 33 -12.18 1.67 5.98
C GLU A 33 -12.57 2.60 7.14
N GLU A 34 -11.59 3.14 7.86
CA GLU A 34 -11.81 4.13 8.93
C GLU A 34 -12.46 5.42 8.42
N SER A 35 -12.24 5.76 7.14
CA SER A 35 -12.87 6.90 6.48
C SER A 35 -14.30 6.60 5.99
N GLY A 36 -14.77 5.36 6.17
CA GLY A 36 -16.06 4.87 5.66
C GLY A 36 -16.02 4.44 4.20
N GLY A 37 -14.84 4.37 3.58
CA GLY A 37 -14.67 3.84 2.25
C GLY A 37 -14.76 2.31 2.26
N THR A 38 -15.41 1.74 1.25
CA THR A 38 -15.44 0.29 1.06
C THR A 38 -14.35 -0.13 0.10
N TRP A 39 -14.01 -1.42 0.08
CA TRP A 39 -13.03 -1.97 -0.86
C TRP A 39 -13.51 -3.34 -1.32
N VAL A 40 -13.06 -3.72 -2.52
CA VAL A 40 -13.37 -5.02 -3.12
C VAL A 40 -12.11 -5.61 -3.73
N VAL A 41 -12.05 -6.94 -3.78
CA VAL A 41 -10.94 -7.64 -4.45
C VAL A 41 -11.21 -7.69 -5.95
N ALA A 42 -10.53 -6.83 -6.70
CA ALA A 42 -10.66 -6.76 -8.16
C ALA A 42 -9.98 -7.93 -8.87
N ALA A 43 -8.83 -8.38 -8.36
CA ALA A 43 -8.13 -9.53 -8.91
C ALA A 43 -7.27 -10.25 -7.86
N ARG A 44 -7.06 -11.55 -8.08
CA ARG A 44 -6.07 -12.35 -7.37
C ARG A 44 -5.17 -13.05 -8.38
N ARG A 45 -3.87 -13.10 -8.11
CA ARG A 45 -2.88 -13.73 -8.99
C ARG A 45 -1.90 -14.53 -8.16
N ALA A 46 -1.72 -15.80 -8.51
CA ALA A 46 -0.63 -16.61 -7.98
C ALA A 46 0.71 -16.12 -8.57
N THR A 47 1.70 -15.93 -7.70
CA THR A 47 3.07 -15.53 -8.06
C THR A 47 4.05 -16.62 -7.59
N PRO A 48 5.28 -16.67 -8.13
CA PRO A 48 6.29 -17.62 -7.66
C PRO A 48 6.62 -17.49 -6.16
N SER A 49 6.39 -16.30 -5.58
CA SER A 49 6.72 -15.96 -4.20
C SER A 49 5.51 -16.01 -3.25
N GLY A 50 4.31 -16.30 -3.74
CA GLY A 50 3.07 -16.26 -2.95
C GLY A 50 1.86 -15.81 -3.76
N GLU A 51 0.94 -15.08 -3.14
CA GLU A 51 -0.25 -14.53 -3.81
C GLU A 51 -0.15 -13.00 -3.89
N ALA A 52 -0.61 -12.45 -5.03
CA ALA A 52 -0.79 -11.03 -5.22
C ALA A 52 -2.28 -10.73 -5.36
N VAL A 53 -2.76 -9.72 -4.63
CA VAL A 53 -4.14 -9.25 -4.68
C VAL A 53 -4.18 -7.83 -5.21
N THR A 54 -5.16 -7.54 -6.05
CA THR A 54 -5.49 -6.20 -6.52
C THR A 54 -6.78 -5.79 -5.84
N LEU A 55 -6.73 -4.65 -5.13
CA LEU A 55 -7.84 -4.09 -4.40
C LEU A 55 -8.31 -2.81 -5.09
N SER A 56 -9.62 -2.70 -5.27
CA SER A 56 -10.29 -1.46 -5.67
C SER A 56 -10.87 -0.81 -4.43
N LEU A 57 -10.41 0.39 -4.13
CA LEU A 57 -10.96 1.27 -3.11
C LEU A 57 -12.18 1.97 -3.71
N MET A 58 -13.35 1.66 -3.17
CA MET A 58 -14.63 2.20 -3.59
C MET A 58 -14.99 3.41 -2.73
N THR A 59 -15.72 4.37 -3.31
CA THR A 59 -16.30 5.50 -2.56
C THR A 59 -17.10 5.02 -1.35
N CYS A 60 -17.38 5.94 -0.43
CA CYS A 60 -18.23 5.67 0.74
C CYS A 60 -19.63 5.14 0.34
N ASP A 61 -20.14 5.54 -0.83
CA ASP A 61 -21.42 5.04 -1.37
C ASP A 61 -21.28 3.68 -2.08
N GLY A 62 -20.05 3.17 -2.26
CA GLY A 62 -19.76 1.89 -2.91
C GLY A 62 -19.98 1.86 -4.43
N GLY A 63 -20.40 2.99 -5.03
CA GLY A 63 -20.77 3.06 -6.44
C GLY A 63 -19.64 3.39 -7.41
N GLU A 64 -18.55 3.99 -6.94
CA GLU A 64 -17.46 4.47 -7.80
C GLU A 64 -16.09 4.01 -7.28
N GLU A 65 -15.21 3.60 -8.19
CA GLU A 65 -13.82 3.26 -7.89
C GLU A 65 -13.01 4.55 -7.74
N MET A 66 -12.40 4.75 -6.57
CA MET A 66 -11.57 5.91 -6.26
C MET A 66 -10.09 5.64 -6.54
N ASP A 67 -9.63 4.43 -6.24
CA ASP A 67 -8.23 4.05 -6.42
C ASP A 67 -8.09 2.53 -6.53
N VAL A 68 -7.07 2.08 -7.26
CA VAL A 68 -6.71 0.67 -7.35
C VAL A 68 -5.25 0.51 -7.03
N PHE A 69 -4.93 -0.46 -6.18
CA PHE A 69 -3.56 -0.87 -5.96
C PHE A 69 -3.44 -2.39 -5.85
N SER A 70 -2.27 -2.89 -6.24
CA SER A 70 -1.92 -4.31 -6.10
C SER A 70 -0.86 -4.47 -5.04
N SER A 71 -1.00 -5.49 -4.20
CA SER A 71 0.03 -5.86 -3.24
C SER A 71 0.18 -7.37 -3.19
N SER A 72 1.42 -7.81 -2.94
CA SER A 72 1.76 -9.21 -2.71
C SER A 72 2.17 -9.46 -1.25
N ASP A 73 1.88 -8.50 -0.37
CA ASP A 73 2.17 -8.62 1.05
C ASP A 73 1.26 -9.71 1.67
N PRO A 74 1.83 -10.73 2.33
CA PRO A 74 1.06 -11.83 2.86
C PRO A 74 0.08 -11.38 3.96
N ARG A 75 0.39 -10.34 4.75
CA ARG A 75 -0.51 -9.84 5.79
C ARG A 75 -1.74 -9.18 5.17
N LEU A 76 -1.55 -8.44 4.08
CA LEU A 76 -2.66 -7.88 3.31
C LEU A 76 -3.51 -9.01 2.70
N VAL A 77 -2.87 -10.01 2.08
CA VAL A 77 -3.58 -11.17 1.48
C VAL A 77 -4.40 -11.90 2.54
N GLU A 78 -3.84 -12.16 3.72
CA GLU A 78 -4.56 -12.78 4.84
C GLU A 78 -5.71 -11.90 5.32
N TYR A 79 -5.49 -10.59 5.48
CA TYR A 79 -6.53 -9.63 5.88
C TYR A 79 -7.73 -9.64 4.92
N VAL A 80 -7.47 -9.50 3.62
CA VAL A 80 -8.54 -9.46 2.61
C VAL A 80 -9.15 -10.82 2.32
N SER A 81 -8.52 -11.91 2.74
CA SER A 81 -9.10 -13.25 2.63
C SER A 81 -10.02 -13.57 3.82
N GLY A 82 -9.82 -12.91 4.96
CA GLY A 82 -10.71 -12.98 6.13
C GLY A 82 -11.97 -12.12 6.00
N ASP A 83 -11.88 -10.95 5.36
CA ASP A 83 -12.99 -10.00 5.19
C ASP A 83 -13.30 -9.70 3.71
N ALA A 84 -13.09 -10.65 2.79
CA ALA A 84 -13.40 -10.43 1.37
C ALA A 84 -14.88 -10.03 1.19
N ARG A 85 -15.14 -8.75 0.89
CA ARG A 85 -16.48 -8.22 0.57
C ARG A 85 -16.67 -8.07 -0.93
#